data_AF-A0A6P2WL05-F1
#
_entry.id   AF-A0A6P2WL05-F1
#
_cell.length_a   1.000
_cell.length_b   1.000
_cell.length_c   1.000
_cell.angle_alpha   90.00
_cell.angle_beta   90.00
_cell.angle_gamma   90.00
#
_symmetry.space_group_name_H-M   'P 1'
#
loop_
_entity.id
_entity.type
_entity.pdbx_description
1 polymer ?
#
loop_
_entity_poly.entity_id
_entity_poly.type
_entity_poly.pdbx_seq_one_letter_code
_entity_poly.pdbx_strand_id
1 'polypeptide(L)'
;MATVRYPEFNTEWFEHQMKKHDLTYNDLAGVMEIPFQSARSTVYKVFHGEQRLRADWAAKLADRFGVGLEDVLKEAGIVDAKMIVREKKKGVRIEHELTGDALVKIKGAGGRRTAPLPPGMPEHTQGVRIGMDGPFNGWIAYCLPQAPMKPDTAGQLCVVQIGDAVKIGRVERGNVPGYYDVTPVSGRKVEEVRIEWAAPVLWMAAGE
;
A
#
# COMPACT_ATOMS: atom_id res chain seq x y z
N MET A 1 -25.36 -26.69 25.40
CA MET A 1 -25.07 -25.37 24.81
C MET A 1 -25.34 -25.47 23.32
N ALA A 2 -26.15 -24.58 22.74
CA ALA A 2 -26.43 -24.60 21.30
C ALA A 2 -25.18 -24.17 20.52
N THR A 3 -24.71 -25.00 19.59
CA THR A 3 -23.61 -24.67 18.68
C THR A 3 -24.10 -23.61 17.70
N VAL A 4 -23.59 -22.40 17.81
CA VAL A 4 -23.82 -21.35 16.80
C VAL A 4 -23.13 -21.79 15.52
N ARG A 5 -23.92 -22.11 14.49
CA ARG A 5 -23.41 -22.34 13.13
C ARG A 5 -23.56 -21.06 12.32
N TYR A 6 -22.56 -20.76 11.49
CA TYR A 6 -22.55 -19.70 10.50
C TYR A 6 -22.97 -20.31 9.14
N PRO A 7 -24.28 -20.31 8.80
CA PRO A 7 -24.81 -21.05 7.64
C PRO A 7 -24.35 -20.49 6.28
N GLU A 8 -23.71 -19.32 6.28
CA GLU A 8 -23.26 -18.62 5.07
C GLU A 8 -21.80 -18.92 4.70
N PHE A 9 -21.10 -19.77 5.45
CA PHE A 9 -19.71 -20.14 5.13
C PHE A 9 -19.65 -21.16 3.99
N ASN A 10 -19.07 -20.77 2.84
CA ASN A 10 -18.98 -21.61 1.65
C ASN A 10 -17.79 -22.58 1.71
N THR A 11 -17.99 -23.70 2.43
CA THR A 11 -16.96 -24.73 2.61
C THR A 11 -16.42 -25.27 1.28
N GLU A 12 -17.28 -25.49 0.29
CA GLU A 12 -16.90 -26.05 -1.02
C GLU A 12 -15.93 -25.12 -1.77
N TRP A 13 -16.17 -23.81 -1.72
CA TRP A 13 -15.27 -22.83 -2.34
C TRP A 13 -13.88 -22.87 -1.71
N PHE A 14 -13.82 -22.92 -0.38
CA PHE A 14 -12.55 -22.99 0.35
C PHE A 14 -11.79 -24.31 0.08
N GLU A 15 -12.48 -25.44 0.06
CA GLU A 15 -11.89 -26.73 -0.31
C GLU A 15 -11.37 -26.73 -1.76
N HIS A 16 -12.08 -26.07 -2.67
CA HIS A 16 -11.62 -25.89 -4.04
C HIS A 16 -10.32 -25.07 -4.10
N GLN A 17 -10.24 -23.94 -3.37
CA GLN A 17 -8.99 -23.16 -3.30
C GLN A 17 -7.84 -23.96 -2.69
N MET A 18 -8.11 -24.75 -1.64
CA MET A 18 -7.10 -25.63 -1.05
C MET A 18 -6.56 -26.65 -2.05
N LYS A 19 -7.45 -27.33 -2.79
CA LYS A 19 -7.05 -28.31 -3.82
C LYS A 19 -6.25 -27.64 -4.96
N LYS A 20 -6.69 -26.47 -5.41
CA LYS A 20 -6.01 -25.72 -6.49
C LYS A 20 -4.58 -25.31 -6.11
N HIS A 21 -4.33 -25.04 -4.83
CA HIS A 21 -3.03 -24.59 -4.33
C HIS A 21 -2.23 -25.68 -3.60
N ASP A 22 -2.69 -26.95 -3.66
CA ASP A 22 -2.10 -28.11 -2.96
C ASP A 22 -1.89 -27.85 -1.45
N LEU A 23 -2.92 -27.34 -0.79
CA LEU A 23 -2.89 -26.96 0.62
C LEU A 23 -3.65 -27.94 1.51
N THR A 24 -3.07 -28.27 2.65
CA THR A 24 -3.74 -28.98 3.74
C THR A 24 -4.29 -28.00 4.78
N TYR A 25 -5.18 -28.49 5.66
CA TYR A 25 -5.65 -27.70 6.80
C TYR A 25 -4.53 -27.27 7.76
N ASN A 26 -3.43 -28.03 7.81
CA ASN A 26 -2.25 -27.66 8.60
C ASN A 26 -1.50 -26.49 7.94
N ASP A 27 -1.39 -26.50 6.61
CA ASP A 27 -0.77 -25.38 5.87
C ASP A 27 -1.58 -24.10 6.03
N LEU A 28 -2.92 -24.21 6.05
CA LEU A 28 -3.78 -23.07 6.34
C LEU A 28 -3.59 -22.52 7.75
N ALA A 29 -3.40 -23.40 8.76
CA ALA A 29 -3.07 -22.93 10.10
C ALA A 29 -1.76 -22.14 10.13
N GLY A 30 -0.75 -22.59 9.36
CA GLY A 30 0.51 -21.88 9.15
C GLY A 30 0.30 -20.51 8.50
N VAL A 31 -0.46 -20.45 7.41
CA VAL A 31 -0.81 -19.20 6.70
C VAL A 31 -1.56 -18.24 7.62
N MET A 32 -2.47 -18.75 8.45
CA MET A 32 -3.22 -17.93 9.40
C MET A 32 -2.40 -17.54 10.63
N GLU A 33 -1.17 -18.05 10.79
CA GLU A 33 -0.30 -17.92 11.95
C GLU A 33 -1.00 -18.29 13.26
N ILE A 34 -1.81 -19.35 13.23
CA ILE A 34 -2.47 -19.85 14.43
C ILE A 34 -1.43 -20.59 15.28
N PRO A 35 -1.36 -20.35 16.61
CA PRO A 35 -0.48 -21.11 17.49
C PRO A 35 -0.70 -22.62 17.32
N PHE A 36 0.41 -23.38 17.24
CA PHE A 36 0.38 -24.83 16.97
C PHE A 36 -0.59 -25.61 17.88
N GLN A 37 -0.74 -25.17 19.12
CA GLN A 37 -1.60 -25.79 20.14
C GLN A 37 -3.10 -25.69 19.82
N SER A 38 -3.54 -24.70 19.04
CA SER A 38 -4.95 -24.49 18.66
C SER A 38 -5.21 -24.61 17.16
N ALA A 39 -4.17 -24.65 16.33
CA ALA A 39 -4.18 -24.74 14.87
C ALA A 39 -5.30 -25.62 14.30
N ARG A 40 -5.28 -26.93 14.61
CA ARG A 40 -6.21 -27.91 14.03
C ARG A 40 -7.66 -27.68 14.46
N SER A 41 -7.87 -27.34 15.73
CA SER A 41 -9.22 -27.11 16.29
C SER A 41 -9.82 -25.82 15.71
N THR A 42 -9.03 -24.75 15.64
CA THR A 42 -9.48 -23.46 15.11
C THR A 42 -9.76 -23.53 13.62
N VAL A 43 -8.87 -24.12 12.82
CA VAL A 43 -9.10 -24.29 11.39
C VAL A 43 -10.34 -25.14 11.14
N TYR A 44 -10.49 -26.27 11.83
CA TYR A 44 -11.68 -27.11 11.70
C TYR A 44 -12.97 -26.32 12.00
N LYS A 45 -13.01 -25.60 13.13
CA LYS A 45 -14.18 -24.81 13.52
C LYS A 45 -14.50 -23.69 12.53
N VAL A 46 -13.49 -23.03 11.98
CA VAL A 46 -13.71 -21.98 10.97
C VAL A 46 -14.29 -22.57 9.69
N PHE A 47 -13.71 -23.66 9.19
CA PHE A 47 -14.09 -24.25 7.91
C PHE A 47 -15.38 -25.07 7.98
N HIS A 48 -15.85 -25.44 9.17
CA HIS A 48 -17.18 -26.04 9.38
C HIS A 48 -18.23 -25.01 9.82
N GLY A 49 -17.90 -23.72 9.77
CA GLY A 49 -18.82 -22.65 10.16
C GLY A 49 -19.22 -22.70 11.64
N GLU A 50 -18.41 -23.28 12.52
CA GLU A 50 -18.60 -23.23 13.98
C GLU A 50 -17.91 -21.99 14.60
N GLN A 51 -17.01 -21.35 13.85
CA GLN A 51 -16.30 -20.14 14.25
C GLN A 51 -16.20 -19.16 13.07
N ARG A 52 -16.37 -17.87 13.34
CA ARG A 52 -16.24 -16.82 12.31
C ARG A 52 -14.78 -16.66 11.86
N LEU A 53 -14.56 -16.57 10.55
CA LEU A 53 -13.26 -16.22 9.99
C LEU A 53 -12.92 -14.75 10.35
N ARG A 54 -11.76 -14.54 10.96
CA ARG A 54 -11.29 -13.19 11.30
C ARG A 54 -10.75 -12.47 10.06
N ALA A 55 -10.91 -11.15 10.01
CA ALA A 55 -10.51 -10.35 8.86
C ALA A 55 -8.99 -10.39 8.58
N ASP A 56 -8.15 -10.48 9.61
CA ASP A 56 -6.70 -10.67 9.48
C ASP A 56 -6.34 -12.01 8.84
N TRP A 57 -7.00 -13.10 9.25
CA TRP A 57 -6.83 -14.40 8.61
C TRP A 57 -7.33 -14.41 7.17
N ALA A 58 -8.49 -13.79 6.89
CA ALA A 58 -9.03 -13.68 5.54
C ALA A 58 -8.06 -12.97 4.57
N ALA A 59 -7.32 -11.97 5.04
CA ALA A 59 -6.30 -11.30 4.21
C ALA A 59 -5.14 -12.24 3.87
N LYS A 60 -4.62 -12.98 4.85
CA LYS A 60 -3.53 -13.94 4.59
C LYS A 60 -3.98 -15.07 3.67
N LEU A 61 -5.23 -15.51 3.78
CA LEU A 61 -5.82 -16.49 2.87
C LEU A 61 -6.00 -15.92 1.46
N ALA A 62 -6.43 -14.66 1.33
CA ALA A 62 -6.54 -13.98 0.04
C ALA A 62 -5.18 -13.93 -0.68
N ASP A 63 -4.14 -13.52 0.04
CA ASP A 63 -2.77 -13.49 -0.48
C ASP A 63 -2.30 -14.90 -0.90
N ARG A 64 -2.60 -15.92 -0.07
CA ARG A 64 -2.20 -17.30 -0.36
C ARG A 64 -2.94 -17.92 -1.55
N PHE A 65 -4.23 -17.63 -1.69
CA PHE A 65 -5.08 -18.13 -2.77
C PHE A 65 -4.95 -17.28 -4.05
N GLY A 66 -4.32 -16.11 -3.98
CA GLY A 66 -4.21 -15.19 -5.12
C GLY A 66 -5.57 -14.65 -5.59
N VAL A 67 -6.48 -14.41 -4.65
CA VAL A 67 -7.84 -13.88 -4.90
C VAL A 67 -8.07 -12.60 -4.10
N GLY A 68 -9.15 -11.87 -4.39
CA GLY A 68 -9.49 -10.66 -3.65
C GLY A 68 -9.90 -10.95 -2.21
N LEU A 69 -9.52 -10.09 -1.26
CA LEU A 69 -10.01 -10.15 0.13
C LEU A 69 -11.55 -10.07 0.19
N GLU A 70 -12.17 -9.30 -0.71
CA GLU A 70 -13.63 -9.22 -0.82
C GLU A 70 -14.25 -10.58 -1.11
N ASP A 71 -13.64 -11.35 -2.02
CA ASP A 71 -14.10 -12.69 -2.38
C ASP A 71 -13.98 -13.63 -1.18
N VAL A 72 -12.83 -13.66 -0.50
CA VAL A 72 -12.64 -14.50 0.71
C VAL A 72 -13.66 -14.17 1.79
N LEU A 73 -13.89 -12.88 2.07
CA LEU A 73 -14.83 -12.46 3.12
C LEU A 73 -16.28 -12.77 2.75
N LYS A 74 -16.64 -12.58 1.47
CA LYS A 74 -17.96 -12.92 0.94
C LYS A 74 -18.22 -14.42 1.07
N GLU A 75 -17.28 -15.25 0.62
CA GLU A 75 -17.40 -16.71 0.72
C GLU A 75 -17.33 -17.21 2.16
N ALA A 76 -16.76 -16.43 3.09
CA ALA A 76 -16.79 -16.71 4.52
C ALA A 76 -18.11 -16.32 5.22
N GLY A 77 -19.11 -15.82 4.49
CA GLY A 77 -20.40 -15.41 5.05
C GLY A 77 -20.32 -14.12 5.86
N ILE A 78 -19.41 -13.20 5.50
CA ILE A 78 -19.25 -11.92 6.20
C ILE A 78 -20.07 -10.86 5.45
N VAL A 79 -21.27 -10.60 5.96
CA VAL A 79 -22.29 -9.69 5.37
C VAL A 79 -21.76 -8.26 5.11
N ASP A 80 -20.79 -7.79 5.91
CA ASP A 80 -20.15 -6.48 5.76
C ASP A 80 -18.80 -6.52 5.02
N ALA A 81 -18.54 -7.54 4.19
CA ALA A 81 -17.28 -7.71 3.47
C ALA A 81 -16.81 -6.42 2.76
N LYS A 82 -17.72 -5.70 2.12
CA LYS A 82 -17.43 -4.42 1.45
C LYS A 82 -16.99 -3.32 2.42
N MET A 83 -17.60 -3.23 3.59
CA MET A 83 -17.23 -2.25 4.62
C MET A 83 -15.86 -2.59 5.23
N ILE A 84 -15.61 -3.87 5.51
CA ILE A 84 -14.34 -4.36 6.07
C ILE A 84 -13.19 -4.19 5.06
N VAL A 85 -13.43 -4.49 3.77
CA VAL A 85 -12.44 -4.23 2.70
C VAL A 85 -12.19 -2.73 2.56
N ARG A 86 -13.21 -1.88 2.69
CA ARG A 86 -13.05 -0.42 2.67
C ARG A 86 -12.22 0.09 3.85
N GLU A 87 -12.39 -0.49 5.04
CA GLU A 87 -11.54 -0.20 6.21
C GLU A 87 -10.12 -0.76 6.05
N LYS A 88 -9.95 -1.88 5.33
CA LYS A 88 -8.63 -2.50 5.05
C LYS A 88 -7.92 -2.04 3.78
N LYS A 89 -8.58 -1.30 2.88
CA LYS A 89 -7.93 -0.45 1.85
C LYS A 89 -7.22 0.69 2.58
N LYS A 90 -6.18 0.28 3.31
CA LYS A 90 -5.41 1.10 4.23
C LYS A 90 -4.82 2.23 3.42
N GLY A 91 -5.06 3.44 3.93
CA GLY A 91 -4.42 4.62 3.41
C GLY A 91 -2.91 4.45 3.26
N VAL A 92 -2.32 5.22 2.37
CA VAL A 92 -0.87 5.29 2.23
C VAL A 92 -0.28 5.83 3.53
N ARG A 93 0.78 5.19 4.03
CA ARG A 93 1.50 5.72 5.18
C ARG A 93 2.32 6.93 4.74
N ILE A 94 2.21 8.01 5.51
CA ILE A 94 3.00 9.23 5.30
C ILE A 94 4.15 9.18 6.29
N GLU A 95 5.33 8.77 5.83
CA GLU A 95 6.52 8.65 6.67
C GLU A 95 7.42 9.88 6.62
N HIS A 96 7.32 10.63 5.52
CA HIS A 96 8.20 11.73 5.21
C HIS A 96 7.42 12.99 4.85
N GLU A 97 8.02 14.12 5.19
CA GLU A 97 7.56 15.45 4.84
C GLU A 97 8.71 16.18 4.14
N LEU A 98 8.41 16.74 2.98
CA LEU A 98 9.35 17.55 2.23
C LEU A 98 9.29 18.98 2.76
N THR A 99 10.27 19.37 3.57
CA THR A 99 10.37 20.69 4.19
C THR A 99 11.53 21.45 3.58
N GLY A 100 11.24 22.55 2.90
CA GLY A 100 12.24 23.26 2.09
C GLY A 100 12.84 22.32 1.04
N ASP A 101 14.15 22.07 1.15
CA ASP A 101 14.92 21.19 0.27
C ASP A 101 15.29 19.84 0.95
N ALA A 102 14.62 19.44 2.02
CA ALA A 102 14.95 18.21 2.75
C ALA A 102 13.73 17.29 2.95
N LEU A 103 13.95 15.99 2.77
CA LEU A 103 12.95 14.97 3.10
C LEU A 103 13.12 14.55 4.57
N VAL A 104 12.27 15.08 5.43
CA VAL A 104 12.34 14.89 6.88
C VAL A 104 11.41 13.75 7.28
N LYS A 105 11.95 12.79 8.04
CA LYS A 105 11.12 11.73 8.65
C LYS A 105 10.23 12.34 9.72
N ILE A 106 8.92 12.12 9.63
CA ILE A 106 7.95 12.65 10.60
C ILE A 106 8.15 11.94 11.95
N LYS A 107 8.71 12.63 12.94
CA LYS A 107 8.92 12.16 14.32
C LYS A 107 7.78 12.64 15.22
N GLY A 108 7.25 11.79 16.12
CA GLY A 108 6.25 12.15 17.13
C GLY A 108 4.77 12.01 16.71
N ALA A 109 3.85 12.37 17.61
CA ALA A 109 2.39 12.20 17.47
C ALA A 109 1.67 13.31 16.65
N GLY A 110 2.42 14.24 16.04
CA GLY A 110 1.85 15.33 15.25
C GLY A 110 1.55 14.94 13.80
N GLY A 111 0.34 15.27 13.31
CA GLY A 111 -0.10 15.11 11.93
C GLY A 111 -0.70 13.74 11.56
N ARG A 112 -1.60 13.72 10.57
CA ARG A 112 -2.20 12.48 10.03
C ARG A 112 -1.09 11.60 9.41
N ARG A 113 -0.91 10.38 9.93
CA ARG A 113 0.15 9.44 9.45
C ARG A 113 -0.29 8.54 8.30
N THR A 114 -1.54 8.70 7.88
CA THR A 114 -2.17 7.92 6.82
C THR A 114 -3.08 8.82 6.01
N ALA A 115 -3.06 8.71 4.68
CA ALA A 115 -4.01 9.36 3.79
C ALA A 115 -4.73 8.31 2.92
N PRO A 116 -6.00 8.50 2.54
CA PRO A 116 -6.71 7.55 1.70
C PRO A 116 -5.91 7.20 0.44
N LEU A 117 -5.74 5.91 0.14
CA LEU A 117 -5.04 5.49 -1.07
C LEU A 117 -5.99 5.66 -2.26
N PRO A 118 -5.64 6.45 -3.30
CA PRO A 118 -6.48 6.58 -4.48
C PRO A 118 -6.74 5.22 -5.17
N PRO A 119 -7.91 5.04 -5.83
CA PRO A 119 -8.19 3.81 -6.57
C PRO A 119 -7.15 3.55 -7.67
N GLY A 120 -6.75 2.28 -7.84
CA GLY A 120 -5.82 1.88 -8.91
C GLY A 120 -4.34 2.13 -8.62
N MET A 121 -3.99 2.56 -7.40
CA MET A 121 -2.59 2.76 -7.01
C MET A 121 -1.87 1.41 -6.79
N PRO A 122 -0.59 1.30 -7.20
CA PRO A 122 0.26 0.13 -6.90
C PRO A 122 0.42 -0.11 -5.38
N GLU A 123 0.63 -1.36 -4.98
CA GLU A 123 0.77 -1.74 -3.56
C GLU A 123 1.94 -1.05 -2.84
N HIS A 124 3.02 -0.76 -3.56
CA HIS A 124 4.22 -0.11 -3.01
C HIS A 124 4.16 1.42 -3.04
N THR A 125 2.98 2.00 -3.27
CA THR A 125 2.80 3.46 -3.24
C THR A 125 3.11 3.98 -1.84
N GLN A 126 3.84 5.08 -1.77
CA GLN A 126 4.24 5.79 -0.55
C GLN A 126 3.68 7.20 -0.57
N GLY A 127 3.43 7.76 0.62
CA GLY A 127 2.94 9.12 0.79
C GLY A 127 4.07 10.04 1.27
N VAL A 128 4.29 11.14 0.55
CA VAL A 128 5.16 12.23 0.98
C VAL A 128 4.30 13.48 1.18
N ARG A 129 4.32 14.06 2.39
CA ARG A 129 3.66 15.35 2.61
C ARG A 129 4.52 16.47 2.05
N ILE A 130 3.88 17.42 1.38
CA ILE A 130 4.53 18.64 0.91
C ILE A 130 4.42 19.68 2.02
N GLY A 131 5.55 20.01 2.66
CA GLY A 131 5.67 20.99 3.74
C GLY A 131 6.52 22.19 3.32
N MET A 132 6.30 22.68 2.10
CA MET A 132 6.98 23.86 1.54
C MET A 132 5.97 24.97 1.26
N ASP A 133 6.44 26.22 1.28
CA ASP A 133 5.60 27.36 0.91
C ASP A 133 5.09 27.23 -0.54
N GLY A 134 3.80 27.52 -0.74
CA GLY A 134 3.16 27.45 -2.05
C GLY A 134 1.76 26.81 -2.02
N PRO A 135 1.12 26.70 -3.19
CA PRO A 135 -0.27 26.22 -3.29
C PRO A 135 -0.46 24.75 -2.90
N PHE A 136 0.64 23.98 -2.86
CA PHE A 136 0.64 22.57 -2.52
C PHE A 136 1.05 22.29 -1.07
N ASN A 137 1.22 23.33 -0.24
CA ASN A 137 1.52 23.11 1.17
C ASN A 137 0.42 22.25 1.84
N GLY A 138 0.81 21.23 2.59
CA GLY A 138 -0.07 20.24 3.20
C GLY A 138 -0.58 19.14 2.27
N TRP A 139 -0.33 19.21 0.96
CA TRP A 139 -0.73 18.15 0.02
C TRP A 139 0.09 16.88 0.22
N ILE A 140 -0.47 15.76 -0.23
CA ILE A 140 0.19 14.45 -0.25
C ILE A 140 0.53 14.10 -1.69
N ALA A 141 1.82 13.88 -1.95
CA ALA A 141 2.31 13.24 -3.16
C ALA A 141 2.34 11.71 -2.95
N TYR A 142 1.63 11.00 -3.82
CA TYR A 142 1.61 9.53 -3.86
C TYR A 142 2.66 9.10 -4.87
N CYS A 143 3.73 8.48 -4.39
CA CYS A 143 4.89 8.15 -5.23
C CYS A 143 5.25 6.67 -5.15
N LEU A 144 5.93 6.19 -6.18
CA LEU A 144 6.64 4.92 -6.12
C LEU A 144 7.84 5.02 -5.16
N PRO A 145 8.40 3.89 -4.69
CA PRO A 145 9.62 3.91 -3.90
C PRO A 145 10.77 4.59 -4.64
N GLN A 146 11.65 5.25 -3.89
CA GLN A 146 12.87 5.83 -4.44
C GLN A 146 13.71 4.76 -5.16
N ALA A 147 14.18 5.07 -6.35
CA ALA A 147 15.05 4.23 -7.14
C ALA A 147 16.16 5.08 -7.78
N PRO A 148 17.33 4.48 -8.11
CA PRO A 148 18.34 5.17 -8.91
C PRO A 148 17.73 5.76 -10.18
N MET A 149 18.16 6.98 -10.54
CA MET A 149 17.63 7.66 -11.72
C MET A 149 17.81 6.81 -12.98
N LYS A 150 16.72 6.64 -13.75
CA LYS A 150 16.72 5.92 -15.02
C LYS A 150 16.26 6.83 -16.16
N PRO A 151 16.76 6.65 -17.40
CA PRO A 151 16.38 7.49 -18.54
C PRO A 151 14.88 7.49 -18.91
N ASP A 152 14.15 6.45 -18.52
CA ASP A 152 12.70 6.28 -18.72
C ASP A 152 11.85 7.09 -17.72
N THR A 153 12.46 7.56 -16.64
CA THR A 153 11.83 8.43 -15.63
C THR A 153 11.70 9.87 -16.13
N ALA A 154 12.45 10.24 -17.18
CA ALA A 154 12.30 11.55 -17.82
C ALA A 154 10.92 11.73 -18.45
N GLY A 155 10.35 12.92 -18.30
CA GLY A 155 8.99 13.28 -18.68
C GLY A 155 7.96 13.13 -17.55
N GLN A 156 8.35 12.57 -16.40
CA GLN A 156 7.46 12.32 -15.26
C GLN A 156 7.62 13.40 -14.17
N LEU A 157 6.55 13.60 -13.41
CA LEU A 157 6.64 14.32 -12.13
C LEU A 157 7.27 13.38 -11.10
N CYS A 158 8.33 13.83 -10.41
CA CYS A 158 9.07 13.01 -9.47
C CYS A 158 9.42 13.80 -8.21
N VAL A 159 9.58 13.08 -7.10
CA VAL A 159 10.44 13.53 -5.99
C VAL A 159 11.86 13.08 -6.32
N VAL A 160 12.83 13.98 -6.28
CA VAL A 160 14.21 13.74 -6.75
C VAL A 160 15.22 14.29 -5.76
N GLN A 161 16.39 13.65 -5.69
CA GLN A 161 17.55 14.13 -4.96
C GLN A 161 18.60 14.70 -5.93
N ILE A 162 19.02 15.93 -5.66
CA ILE A 162 20.01 16.69 -6.41
C ILE A 162 21.06 17.19 -5.40
N GLY A 163 22.22 16.52 -5.33
CA GLY A 163 23.18 16.75 -4.25
C GLY A 163 22.51 16.50 -2.90
N ASP A 164 22.59 17.45 -1.96
CA ASP A 164 21.92 17.34 -0.65
C ASP A 164 20.43 17.79 -0.65
N ALA A 165 19.94 18.33 -1.77
CA ALA A 165 18.58 18.86 -1.87
C ALA A 165 17.58 17.86 -2.46
N VAL A 166 16.41 17.72 -1.83
CA VAL A 166 15.24 17.02 -2.36
C VAL A 166 14.27 18.02 -2.95
N LYS A 167 13.79 17.74 -4.16
CA LYS A 167 12.79 18.57 -4.85
C LYS A 167 11.66 17.69 -5.40
N ILE A 168 10.46 18.26 -5.50
CA ILE A 168 9.37 17.67 -6.26
C ILE A 168 9.16 18.50 -7.53
N GLY A 169 9.23 17.86 -8.69
CA GLY A 169 9.26 18.56 -9.97
C GLY A 169 9.19 17.66 -11.18
N ARG A 170 8.89 18.26 -12.33
CA ARG A 170 8.91 17.56 -13.62
C ARG A 170 10.36 17.36 -14.04
N VAL A 171 10.73 16.11 -14.31
CA VAL A 171 12.07 15.74 -14.76
C VAL A 171 12.09 15.70 -16.28
N GLU A 172 13.10 16.30 -16.91
CA GLU A 172 13.29 16.35 -18.36
C GLU A 172 14.70 15.88 -18.70
N ARG A 173 14.91 15.38 -19.93
CA ARG A 173 16.26 15.05 -20.38
C ARG A 173 17.05 16.34 -20.56
N GLY A 174 18.24 16.40 -19.97
CA GLY A 174 19.19 17.48 -20.23
C GLY A 174 19.89 17.30 -21.58
N ASN A 175 20.67 18.30 -21.98
CA ASN A 175 21.44 18.26 -23.22
C ASN A 175 22.65 17.32 -23.13
N VAL A 176 23.15 17.08 -21.92
CA VAL A 176 24.29 16.19 -21.65
C VAL A 176 23.80 14.82 -21.17
N PRO A 177 24.26 13.71 -21.75
CA PRO A 177 23.91 12.38 -21.27
C PRO A 177 24.23 12.19 -19.77
N GLY A 178 23.23 11.70 -19.02
CA GLY A 178 23.34 11.51 -17.56
C GLY A 178 23.01 12.75 -16.73
N TYR A 179 22.72 13.88 -17.38
CA TYR A 179 22.20 15.09 -16.75
C TYR A 179 20.75 15.31 -17.14
N TYR A 180 20.03 15.94 -16.23
CA TYR A 180 18.60 16.16 -16.33
C TYR A 180 18.28 17.60 -15.97
N ASP A 181 17.17 18.08 -16.51
CA ASP A 181 16.59 19.30 -16.00
C ASP A 181 15.42 18.96 -15.09
N VAL A 182 15.23 19.76 -14.04
CA VAL A 182 14.12 19.61 -13.11
C VAL A 182 13.38 20.93 -13.02
N THR A 183 12.09 20.92 -13.31
CA THR A 183 11.20 22.07 -13.07
C THR A 183 10.43 21.81 -11.78
N PRO A 184 10.86 22.36 -10.62
CA PRO A 184 10.20 22.13 -9.34
C PRO A 184 8.82 22.76 -9.31
N VAL A 185 7.89 22.17 -8.57
CA VAL A 185 6.56 22.77 -8.36
C VAL A 185 6.64 24.09 -7.58
N SER A 186 7.74 24.33 -6.88
CA SER A 186 7.98 25.51 -6.06
C SER A 186 8.60 26.69 -6.81
N GLY A 187 9.05 26.54 -8.06
CA GLY A 187 9.66 27.66 -8.76
C GLY A 187 10.48 27.33 -10.00
N ARG A 188 11.67 27.93 -10.07
CA ARG A 188 12.47 27.99 -11.30
C ARG A 188 13.10 26.64 -11.64
N LYS A 189 13.17 26.38 -12.95
CA LYS A 189 13.88 25.26 -13.54
C LYS A 189 15.35 25.24 -13.08
N VAL A 190 15.84 24.05 -12.77
CA VAL A 190 17.23 23.75 -12.47
C VAL A 190 17.76 22.88 -13.60
N GLU A 191 18.76 23.37 -14.32
CA GLU A 191 19.25 22.77 -15.56
C GLU A 191 20.52 21.97 -15.34
N GLU A 192 20.73 20.94 -16.17
CA GLU A 192 21.95 20.14 -16.23
C GLU A 192 22.42 19.64 -14.85
N VAL A 193 21.49 19.05 -14.10
CA VAL A 193 21.77 18.46 -12.78
C VAL A 193 21.88 16.95 -12.85
N ARG A 194 22.72 16.40 -11.96
CA ARG A 194 22.75 14.97 -11.70
C ARG A 194 21.69 14.62 -10.66
N ILE A 195 20.82 13.68 -10.99
CA ILE A 195 19.81 13.15 -10.06
C ILE A 195 20.34 11.84 -9.49
N GLU A 196 20.42 11.74 -8.17
CA GLU A 196 20.91 10.54 -7.48
C GLU A 196 19.85 9.44 -7.45
N TRP A 197 18.64 9.82 -7.06
CA TRP A 197 17.46 8.97 -7.08
C TRP A 197 16.21 9.76 -7.45
N ALA A 198 15.22 9.04 -7.98
CA ALA A 198 13.91 9.56 -8.31
C ALA A 198 12.82 8.63 -7.75
N ALA A 199 11.73 9.24 -7.32
CA ALA A 199 10.50 8.58 -6.91
C ALA A 199 9.35 9.17 -7.74
N PRO A 200 8.91 8.48 -8.81
CA PRO A 200 7.80 8.93 -9.65
C PRO A 200 6.53 9.21 -8.84
N VAL A 201 5.96 10.40 -9.05
CA VAL A 201 4.70 10.83 -8.44
C VAL A 201 3.56 10.38 -9.35
N LEU A 202 2.72 9.49 -8.82
CA LEU A 202 1.56 8.92 -9.51
C LEU A 202 0.33 9.83 -9.37
N TRP A 203 0.22 10.52 -8.24
CA TRP A 203 -0.91 11.38 -7.92
C TRP A 203 -0.55 12.41 -6.86
N MET A 204 -1.30 13.51 -6.84
CA MET A 204 -1.24 14.52 -5.78
C MET A 204 -2.64 14.90 -5.34
N ALA A 205 -2.88 15.02 -4.05
CA ALA A 205 -4.15 15.47 -3.50
C ALA A 205 -3.94 16.33 -2.26
N ALA A 206 -4.87 17.25 -2.00
CA ALA A 206 -4.92 17.99 -0.75
C ALA A 206 -5.00 17.00 0.43
N GLY A 207 -4.18 17.21 1.46
CA GLY A 207 -4.30 16.46 2.70
C GLY A 207 -5.44 17.04 3.52
N GLU A 208 -6.60 16.36 3.52
CA GLU A 208 -7.67 16.62 4.51
C GLU A 208 -7.26 16.17 5.92
#